data_AF-A0A929I425-F1
#
_entry.id   AF-A0A929I425-F1
#
_cell.length_a   1.000
_cell.length_b   1.000
_cell.length_c   1.000
_cell.angle_alpha   90.00
_cell.angle_beta   90.00
_cell.angle_gamma   90.00
#
_symmetry.space_group_name_H-M   'P 1'
#
loop_
_entity.id
_entity.type
_entity.pdbx_description
1 polymer ?
#
loop_
_entity_poly.entity_id
_entity_poly.type
_entity_poly.pdbx_seq_one_letter_code
_entity_poly.pdbx_strand_id
1 'polypeptide(L)' 'MPEKLGIDTIIEIINDYPKAKIVAVSGGGDFGPEIDLDMAAKLGVRTFTKPFERTKLLTAIRDLLESP' A
#
# COMPACT_ATOMS: atom_id res chain seq x y z
N MET A 1 -11.26 -4.08 0.43
CA MET A 1 -11.85 -5.39 0.77
C MET A 1 -13.36 -5.20 0.70
N PRO A 2 -14.17 -6.20 0.34
CA PRO A 2 -15.61 -6.00 0.12
C PRO A 2 -16.30 -5.33 1.32
N GLU A 3 -15.87 -5.69 2.53
CA GLU A 3 -16.44 -5.21 3.80
C GLU A 3 -15.59 -4.16 4.52
N LYS A 4 -14.39 -3.82 3.99
CA LYS A 4 -13.42 -2.97 4.70
C LYS A 4 -12.57 -2.12 3.77
N LEU A 5 -12.43 -0.85 4.11
CA LEU A 5 -11.59 0.08 3.36
C LEU A 5 -10.11 -0.27 3.54
N GLY A 6 -9.34 -0.12 2.45
CA GLY A 6 -7.90 -0.37 2.47
C GLY A 6 -7.18 0.54 3.46
N ILE A 7 -7.61 1.80 3.57
CA ILE A 7 -7.00 2.77 4.49
C ILE A 7 -7.19 2.40 5.96
N ASP A 8 -8.39 1.99 6.35
CA ASP A 8 -8.67 1.57 7.73
C ASP A 8 -7.79 0.39 8.11
N THR A 9 -7.58 -0.53 7.15
CA THR A 9 -6.68 -1.68 7.31
C THR A 9 -5.22 -1.23 7.49
N ILE A 10 -4.75 -0.23 6.72
CA ILE A 10 -3.39 0.31 6.88
C ILE A 10 -3.21 0.92 8.26
N ILE A 11 -4.18 1.73 8.71
CA ILE A 11 -4.14 2.40 10.02
C ILE A 11 -4.08 1.38 11.15
N GLU A 12 -4.91 0.34 11.11
CA GLU A 12 -4.90 -0.73 12.11
C GLU A 12 -3.57 -1.47 12.14
N ILE A 13 -3.02 -1.85 10.98
CA ILE A 13 -1.73 -2.55 10.93
C ILE A 13 -0.60 -1.68 11.48
N ILE A 14 -0.59 -0.37 11.18
CA ILE A 14 0.42 0.56 11.72
C ILE A 14 0.32 0.64 13.26
N ASN A 15 -0.90 0.65 13.80
CA ASN A 15 -1.14 0.73 15.24
C ASN A 15 -0.75 -0.57 15.96
N ASP A 16 -1.16 -1.73 15.43
CA ASP A 16 -0.99 -3.03 16.08
C ASP A 16 0.39 -3.64 15.81
N TYR A 17 0.98 -3.32 14.65
CA TYR A 17 2.26 -3.83 14.19
C TYR A 17 3.16 -2.71 13.62
N PRO A 18 3.74 -1.84 14.47
CA PRO A 18 4.51 -0.67 14.00
C PRO A 18 5.73 -0.98 13.12
N LYS A 19 6.19 -2.24 13.08
CA LYS A 19 7.30 -2.72 12.24
C LYS A 19 6.84 -3.40 10.94
N ALA A 20 5.52 -3.53 10.72
CA ALA A 20 4.99 -4.15 9.53
C ALA A 20 5.32 -3.30 8.29
N LYS A 21 5.89 -3.96 7.27
CA LYS A 21 6.19 -3.34 5.98
C LYS A 21 4.95 -3.45 5.10
N ILE A 22 4.35 -2.32 4.73
CA ILE A 22 3.07 -2.27 4.00
C ILE A 22 3.31 -1.78 2.56
N VAL A 23 2.69 -2.47 1.61
CA VAL A 23 2.58 -2.03 0.21
C VAL A 23 1.10 -1.90 -0.15
N ALA A 24 0.64 -0.68 -0.42
CA ALA A 24 -0.72 -0.39 -0.83
C ALA A 24 -0.85 -0.51 -2.36
N VAL A 25 -1.90 -1.19 -2.82
CA VAL A 25 -2.10 -1.46 -4.25
C VAL A 25 -3.54 -1.19 -4.65
N SER A 26 -3.78 -0.22 -5.54
CA SER A 26 -5.11 0.12 -6.05
C SER A 26 -5.13 0.05 -7.58
N GLY A 27 -6.22 -0.47 -8.15
CA GLY A 27 -6.50 -0.37 -9.59
C GLY A 27 -7.45 0.77 -9.94
N GLY A 28 -7.82 1.57 -8.94
CA GLY A 28 -8.92 2.52 -9.02
C GLY A 28 -10.26 1.84 -8.76
N GLY A 29 -11.02 2.44 -7.84
CA GLY A 29 -12.46 2.21 -7.70
C GLY A 29 -13.24 3.32 -8.40
N ASP A 30 -14.38 3.71 -7.84
CA ASP A 30 -15.28 4.73 -8.41
C ASP A 30 -14.63 6.10 -8.65
N PHE A 31 -13.55 6.41 -7.92
CA PHE A 31 -12.84 7.70 -7.98
C PHE A 31 -11.39 7.60 -8.50
N GLY A 32 -11.01 6.44 -9.06
CA GLY A 32 -9.65 6.21 -9.53
C GLY A 32 -8.63 5.90 -8.41
N PRO A 33 -7.41 5.48 -8.76
CA PRO A 33 -6.42 5.01 -7.80
C PRO A 33 -5.73 6.15 -7.04
N GLU A 34 -5.77 7.37 -7.56
CA GLU A 34 -5.01 8.52 -7.07
C GLU A 34 -5.39 8.88 -5.63
N ILE A 35 -6.68 8.98 -5.32
CA ILE A 35 -7.15 9.36 -3.98
C ILE A 35 -6.74 8.31 -2.94
N ASP A 36 -6.95 7.02 -3.25
CA ASP A 36 -6.61 5.92 -2.34
C ASP A 36 -5.10 5.87 -2.08
N LEU A 37 -4.31 5.95 -3.15
CA LEU A 37 -2.87 5.81 -3.07
C LEU A 37 -2.20 7.05 -2.50
N ASP A 38 -2.70 8.26 -2.76
CA ASP A 38 -2.19 9.48 -2.13
C ASP A 38 -2.40 9.45 -0.62
N MET A 39 -3.57 8.97 -0.17
CA MET A 39 -3.83 8.84 1.26
C MET A 39 -2.92 7.78 1.91
N ALA A 40 -2.71 6.65 1.24
CA ALA A 40 -1.76 5.64 1.70
C ALA A 40 -0.32 6.19 1.74
N ALA A 41 0.14 6.91 0.71
CA ALA A 41 1.47 7.50 0.66
C ALA A 41 1.73 8.48 1.82
N LYS A 42 0.71 9.25 2.23
CA LYS A 42 0.79 10.16 3.39
C LYS A 42 1.00 9.43 4.72
N LEU A 43 0.63 8.15 4.81
CA LEU A 43 0.93 7.28 5.96
C LEU A 43 2.32 6.62 5.89
N GLY A 44 3.14 6.99 4.90
CA GLY A 44 4.51 6.48 4.74
C GLY A 44 4.57 5.08 4.11
N VAL A 45 3.46 4.56 3.59
CA VAL A 45 3.45 3.24 2.94
C VAL A 45 3.77 3.36 1.46
N ARG A 46 4.43 2.34 0.90
CA ARG A 46 4.78 2.31 -0.53
C ARG A 46 3.53 1.98 -1.34
N THR A 47 3.33 2.66 -2.47
CA THR A 47 2.09 2.57 -3.27
C THR A 47 2.34 2.03 -4.68
N PHE A 48 1.37 1.29 -5.23
CA PHE A 48 1.39 0.77 -6.60
C PHE A 48 0.01 0.88 -7.27
N THR A 49 -0.02 1.44 -8.46
CA THR A 49 -1.22 1.45 -9.32
C THR A 49 -1.27 0.20 -10.18
N LYS A 50 -2.42 -0.46 -10.28
CA LYS A 50 -2.65 -1.56 -11.24
C LYS A 50 -3.00 -0.99 -12.62
N PRO A 51 -2.57 -1.63 -13.72
CA PRO A 51 -1.63 -2.76 -13.75
C PRO A 51 -0.18 -2.30 -13.48
N PHE A 52 0.61 -3.16 -12.84
CA PHE A 52 2.03 -2.92 -12.58
C PHE A 52 2.88 -4.11 -13.07
N GLU A 53 4.15 -3.83 -13.35
CA GLU A 53 5.11 -4.87 -13.68
C GLU A 53 5.48 -5.68 -12.44
N ARG A 54 5.49 -7.01 -12.56
CA ARG A 54 5.88 -7.92 -11.47
C ARG A 54 7.29 -7.62 -10.94
N THR A 55 8.22 -7.28 -11.83
CA THR A 55 9.60 -6.93 -11.48
C THR A 55 9.66 -5.71 -10.57
N LYS A 56 8.88 -4.65 -10.86
CA LYS A 56 8.80 -3.45 -10.02
C LYS A 56 8.28 -3.76 -8.61
N LEU A 57 7.25 -4.58 -8.50
CA LEU A 57 6.73 -5.01 -7.18
C LEU A 57 7.77 -5.83 -6.40
N LEU A 58 8.42 -6.80 -7.04
CA LEU A 58 9.42 -7.63 -6.39
C LEU A 58 10.64 -6.83 -5.92
N THR A 59 11.09 -5.85 -6.71
CA THR A 59 12.17 -4.94 -6.29
C THR A 59 11.74 -4.14 -5.06
N ALA A 60 10.55 -3.53 -5.08
CA ALA A 60 10.06 -2.79 -3.93
C ALA A 60 9.93 -3.61 -2.66
N ILE A 61 9.53 -4.88 -2.76
CA ILE A 61 9.48 -5.80 -1.62
C ILE A 61 10.89 -6.07 -1.08
N ARG A 62 11.88 -6.30 -1.96
CA ARG A 62 13.28 -6.49 -1.54
C ARG A 62 13.83 -5.25 -0.84
N ASP A 63 13.65 -4.07 -1.42
CA ASP A 63 14.08 -2.79 -0.81
C ASP A 63 13.50 -2.63 0.60
N LEU A 64 12.20 -2.94 0.75
CA LEU A 64 11.53 -2.87 2.04
C LEU A 64 12.15 -3.86 3.01
N LEU A 65 12.40 -5.11 2.61
CA LEU A 65 12.98 -6.14 3.48
C LEU A 65 14.42 -5.85 3.90
N GLU A 66 15.21 -5.21 3.05
CA GLU A 66 16.60 -4.81 3.31
C GLU A 66 16.72 -3.54 4.18
N SER A 67 15.65 -2.73 4.24
CA SER A 67 15.60 -1.57 5.14
C SER A 67 15.47 -2.01 6.61
N PRO A 68 16.27 -1.44 7.53
CA PRO A 68 16.29 -1.81 8.95
C PRO A 68 14.98 -1.54 9.69
#